data_AF-A0A1G3RGR8-F1
#
_entry.id   AF-A0A1G3RGR8-F1
#
_cell.length_a   1.000
_cell.length_b   1.000
_cell.length_c   1.000
_cell.angle_alpha   90.00
_cell.angle_beta   90.00
_cell.angle_gamma   90.00
#
_symmetry.space_group_name_H-M   'P 1'
#
loop_
_entity.id
_entity.type
_entity.pdbx_description
1 polymer ?
#
loop_
_entity_poly.entity_id
_entity_poly.type
_entity_poly.pdbx_seq_one_letter_code
_entity_poly.pdbx_strand_id
1 'polypeptide(L)'
;FLPVIFWCVDARFGIRFGLVFLFSAFTNSWLKVLFAIPRPFVLDPSVGLAHETSFALPSGHAQGSATFWGLLASRFRAPWGLVLAIVLPLLIGFTRIYLGVHYPTDLFLGWFLGWGIALAWYIFGDRVSRIVAKANIRLRIISAAVVALGMNALYPGDPTLAGAFLGTAIGANFCFGRIAFDAASGSLKTKAARMGLGLAGLALVYFGGKLLSPGDGSTLYPLVKFVRYALVGAWISLGAPWLFVRLGLGRKA
;
A
#
# COMPACT_ATOMS: atom_id res chain seq x y z
N PHE A 1 4.60 5.13 6.62
CA PHE A 1 4.50 6.27 5.70
C PHE A 1 3.07 6.55 5.23
N LEU A 2 2.36 5.58 4.64
CA LEU A 2 0.98 5.77 4.11
C LEU A 2 -0.01 6.43 5.10
N PRO A 3 -0.06 6.05 6.39
CA PRO A 3 -1.02 6.65 7.31
C PRO A 3 -0.74 8.12 7.62
N VAL A 4 0.51 8.58 7.52
CA VAL A 4 0.87 9.99 7.76
C VAL A 4 0.22 10.89 6.72
N ILE A 5 0.32 10.52 5.45
CA ILE A 5 -0.31 11.30 4.37
C ILE A 5 -1.82 11.35 4.61
N PHE A 6 -2.44 10.20 4.88
CA PHE A 6 -3.89 10.09 5.05
C PHE A 6 -4.41 10.80 6.30
N TRP A 7 -3.74 10.69 7.45
CA TRP A 7 -4.24 11.20 8.73
C TRP A 7 -3.85 12.65 9.04
N CYS A 8 -2.79 13.17 8.41
CA CYS A 8 -2.16 14.43 8.82
C CYS A 8 -1.89 15.44 7.69
N VAL A 9 -1.98 15.02 6.42
CA VAL A 9 -1.63 15.89 5.28
C VAL A 9 -2.84 16.10 4.37
N ASP A 10 -3.29 15.04 3.70
CA ASP A 10 -4.37 15.09 2.72
C ASP A 10 -5.05 13.72 2.66
N ALA A 11 -6.28 13.64 3.17
CA ALA A 11 -7.02 12.39 3.25
C ALA A 11 -7.32 11.81 1.85
N ARG A 12 -7.71 12.66 0.88
CA ARG A 12 -8.09 12.19 -0.45
C ARG A 12 -6.89 11.71 -1.23
N PHE A 13 -5.79 12.45 -1.17
CA PHE A 13 -4.53 12.03 -1.78
C PHE A 13 -3.98 10.77 -1.10
N GLY A 14 -3.96 10.74 0.23
CA GLY A 14 -3.42 9.62 1.01
C GLY A 14 -4.12 8.30 0.75
N ILE A 15 -5.45 8.29 0.64
CA ILE A 15 -6.19 7.05 0.36
C ILE A 15 -5.95 6.54 -1.07
N ARG A 16 -5.92 7.46 -2.05
CA ARG A 16 -5.68 7.14 -3.47
C ARG A 16 -4.27 6.59 -3.63
N PHE A 17 -3.30 7.28 -3.05
CA PHE A 17 -1.91 6.83 -2.97
C PHE A 17 -1.84 5.44 -2.35
N GLY A 18 -2.48 5.21 -1.20
CA GLY A 18 -2.48 3.93 -0.51
C GLY A 18 -3.05 2.78 -1.36
N LEU A 19 -4.19 2.99 -2.03
CA LEU A 19 -4.81 1.97 -2.88
C LEU A 19 -3.96 1.63 -4.11
N VAL A 20 -3.38 2.63 -4.78
CA VAL A 20 -2.49 2.42 -5.93
C VAL A 20 -1.19 1.73 -5.49
N PHE A 21 -0.66 2.10 -4.33
CA PHE A 21 0.54 1.48 -3.77
C PHE A 21 0.31 0.03 -3.36
N LEU A 22 -0.85 -0.28 -2.75
CA LEU A 22 -1.26 -1.66 -2.44
C LEU A 22 -1.40 -2.50 -3.72
N PHE A 23 -1.98 -1.92 -4.77
CA PHE A 23 -2.05 -2.57 -6.08
C PHE A 23 -0.66 -2.84 -6.67
N SER A 24 0.25 -1.86 -6.62
CA SER A 24 1.64 -2.05 -7.06
C SER A 24 2.34 -3.14 -6.26
N ALA A 25 2.27 -3.10 -4.92
CA ALA A 25 2.83 -4.14 -4.07
C ALA A 25 2.27 -5.53 -4.40
N PHE A 26 0.98 -5.62 -4.72
CA PHE A 26 0.35 -6.87 -5.12
C PHE A 26 0.91 -7.40 -6.43
N THR A 27 1.00 -6.55 -7.47
CA THR A 27 1.58 -6.97 -8.76
C THR A 27 3.02 -7.44 -8.60
N ASN A 28 3.80 -6.81 -7.72
CA ASN A 28 5.16 -7.27 -7.41
C ASN A 28 5.18 -8.67 -6.81
N SER A 29 4.39 -8.90 -5.75
CA SER A 29 4.32 -10.21 -5.08
C SER A 29 3.80 -11.32 -5.99
N TRP A 30 2.78 -11.02 -6.79
CA TRP A 30 2.23 -11.96 -7.76
C TRP A 30 3.27 -12.33 -8.82
N LEU A 31 3.92 -11.34 -9.44
CA LEU A 31 4.94 -11.59 -10.46
C LEU A 31 6.18 -12.31 -9.92
N LYS A 32 6.54 -12.08 -8.65
CA LYS A 32 7.62 -12.85 -7.98
C LYS A 32 7.35 -14.34 -7.99
N VAL A 33 6.13 -14.75 -7.68
CA VAL A 33 5.76 -16.17 -7.67
C VAL A 33 5.54 -16.70 -9.08
N LEU A 34 5.06 -15.85 -10.01
CA LEU A 34 4.90 -16.23 -11.42
C LEU A 34 6.25 -16.53 -12.11
N PHE A 35 7.27 -15.69 -11.88
CA PHE A 35 8.57 -15.87 -12.51
C PHE A 35 9.51 -16.80 -11.73
N ALA A 36 9.37 -16.88 -10.41
CA ALA A 36 10.11 -17.77 -9.53
C ALA A 36 11.65 -17.75 -9.70
N ILE A 37 12.22 -16.59 -10.06
CA ILE A 37 13.66 -16.45 -10.33
C ILE A 37 14.47 -16.53 -9.01
N PRO A 38 15.47 -17.43 -8.90
CA PRO A 38 16.34 -17.50 -7.74
C PRO A 38 17.22 -16.25 -7.62
N ARG A 39 17.60 -15.88 -6.40
CA ARG A 39 18.46 -14.71 -6.18
C ARG A 39 19.93 -15.00 -6.51
N PRO A 40 20.76 -13.97 -6.77
CA PRO A 40 22.18 -14.15 -7.07
C PRO A 40 22.90 -15.02 -6.03
N PHE A 41 22.68 -14.76 -4.74
CA PHE A 41 23.32 -15.51 -3.64
C PHE A 41 22.92 -16.99 -3.56
N VAL A 42 21.85 -17.42 -4.25
CA VAL A 42 21.45 -18.83 -4.32
C VAL A 42 22.36 -19.59 -5.28
N LEU A 43 22.82 -18.94 -6.35
CA LEU A 43 23.71 -19.53 -7.35
C LEU A 43 25.19 -19.34 -6.98
N ASP A 44 25.51 -18.19 -6.38
CA ASP A 44 26.84 -17.87 -5.91
C ASP A 44 26.78 -17.40 -4.45
N PRO A 45 27.01 -18.32 -3.49
CA PRO A 45 27.00 -17.97 -2.06
C PRO A 45 28.09 -16.96 -1.65
N SER A 46 29.05 -16.63 -2.53
CA SER A 46 30.07 -15.61 -2.25
C SER A 46 29.52 -14.18 -2.34
N VAL A 47 28.34 -13.99 -2.97
CA VAL A 47 27.59 -12.73 -2.95
C VAL A 47 26.44 -12.78 -1.93
N GLY A 48 25.81 -11.64 -1.67
CA GLY A 48 24.64 -11.57 -0.77
C GLY A 48 24.98 -11.03 0.61
N LEU A 49 25.38 -9.76 0.69
CA LEU A 49 25.60 -9.04 1.95
C LEU A 49 24.32 -8.87 2.79
N ALA A 50 23.15 -9.19 2.21
CA ALA A 50 21.87 -9.25 2.89
C ALA A 50 21.08 -10.48 2.44
N HIS A 51 20.18 -10.97 3.30
CA HIS A 51 19.30 -12.11 2.99
C HIS A 51 17.85 -11.67 2.79
N GLU A 52 17.20 -12.31 1.82
CA GLU A 52 15.81 -12.07 1.44
C GLU A 52 15.12 -13.41 1.19
N THR A 53 13.87 -13.57 1.63
CA THR A 53 13.16 -14.87 1.58
C THR A 53 12.27 -15.06 0.34
N SER A 54 12.04 -14.00 -0.44
CA SER A 54 11.22 -14.04 -1.67
C SER A 54 12.06 -14.17 -2.94
N PHE A 55 11.44 -14.55 -4.06
CA PHE A 55 12.09 -14.59 -5.39
C PHE A 55 12.67 -13.24 -5.83
N ALA A 56 13.60 -13.27 -6.79
CA ALA A 56 14.36 -12.11 -7.24
C ALA A 56 13.53 -11.16 -8.13
N LEU A 57 12.94 -11.67 -9.20
CA LEU A 57 12.27 -10.87 -10.24
C LEU A 57 10.77 -10.68 -9.94
N PRO A 58 10.20 -9.46 -10.00
CA PRO A 58 10.85 -8.15 -10.04
C PRO A 58 11.30 -7.65 -8.66
N SER A 59 12.26 -6.73 -8.63
CA SER A 59 12.74 -6.12 -7.38
C SER A 59 11.66 -5.26 -6.72
N GLY A 60 11.23 -5.67 -5.52
CA GLY A 60 10.23 -4.94 -4.73
C GLY A 60 10.72 -3.57 -4.25
N HIS A 61 12.01 -3.42 -3.97
CA HIS A 61 12.59 -2.12 -3.59
C HIS A 61 12.60 -1.16 -4.78
N ALA A 62 12.99 -1.64 -5.97
CA ALA A 62 12.97 -0.83 -7.19
C ALA A 62 11.53 -0.42 -7.56
N GLN A 63 10.59 -1.37 -7.61
CA GLN A 63 9.19 -1.09 -7.93
C GLN A 63 8.49 -0.23 -6.88
N GLY A 64 8.69 -0.54 -5.59
CA GLY A 64 8.09 0.19 -4.49
C GLY A 64 8.57 1.64 -4.44
N SER A 65 9.88 1.87 -4.54
CA SER A 65 10.43 3.23 -4.55
C SER A 65 9.98 4.03 -5.79
N ALA A 66 10.00 3.43 -6.98
CA ALA A 66 9.52 4.06 -8.21
C ALA A 66 8.04 4.43 -8.14
N THR A 67 7.19 3.53 -7.65
CA THR A 67 5.76 3.81 -7.43
C THR A 67 5.58 4.95 -6.43
N PHE A 68 6.27 4.87 -5.30
CA PHE A 68 6.12 5.81 -4.19
C PHE A 68 6.52 7.24 -4.59
N TRP A 69 7.74 7.40 -5.11
CA TRP A 69 8.26 8.71 -5.45
C TRP A 69 7.61 9.25 -6.71
N GLY A 70 7.23 8.38 -7.66
CA GLY A 70 6.44 8.75 -8.82
C GLY A 70 5.05 9.31 -8.45
N LEU A 71 4.34 8.67 -7.52
CA LEU A 71 3.05 9.18 -7.04
C LEU A 71 3.21 10.50 -6.26
N LEU A 72 4.26 10.62 -5.44
CA LEU A 72 4.52 11.80 -4.62
C LEU A 72 5.06 12.99 -5.43
N ALA A 73 5.59 12.76 -6.63
CA ALA A 73 6.16 13.80 -7.50
C ALA A 73 5.21 14.99 -7.72
N SER A 74 3.91 14.70 -7.89
CA SER A 74 2.85 15.70 -8.09
C SER A 74 2.63 16.64 -6.89
N ARG A 75 3.21 16.34 -5.73
CA ARG A 75 3.12 17.15 -4.50
C ARG A 75 4.29 18.10 -4.31
N PHE A 76 5.33 18.02 -5.14
CA PHE A 76 6.47 18.91 -5.11
C PHE A 76 6.46 19.87 -6.29
N ARG A 77 7.10 21.04 -6.15
CA ARG A 77 7.30 21.96 -7.27
C ARG A 77 8.27 21.33 -8.29
N ALA A 78 8.05 21.59 -9.57
CA ALA A 78 9.04 21.26 -10.59
C ALA A 78 10.30 22.14 -10.40
N PRO A 79 11.53 21.61 -10.62
CA PRO A 79 11.87 20.26 -11.10
C PRO A 79 12.03 19.21 -9.98
N TRP A 80 12.01 19.60 -8.71
CA TRP A 80 12.33 18.73 -7.57
C TRP A 80 11.47 17.46 -7.47
N GLY A 81 10.19 17.54 -7.83
CA GLY A 81 9.32 16.35 -7.87
C GLY A 81 9.82 15.27 -8.83
N LEU A 82 10.31 15.65 -10.02
CA LEU A 82 10.88 14.72 -10.99
C LEU A 82 12.23 14.18 -10.54
N VAL A 83 13.06 15.04 -9.95
CA VAL A 83 14.35 14.62 -9.38
C VAL A 83 14.14 13.53 -8.34
N LEU A 84 13.22 13.71 -7.39
CA LEU A 84 12.91 12.70 -6.38
C LEU A 84 12.31 11.42 -6.99
N ALA A 85 11.45 11.56 -8.00
CA ALA A 85 10.82 10.44 -8.70
C ALA A 85 11.80 9.55 -9.47
N ILE A 86 12.94 10.09 -9.89
CA ILE A 86 13.94 9.38 -10.70
C ILE A 86 15.15 8.98 -9.86
N VAL A 87 15.77 9.94 -9.17
CA VAL A 87 17.07 9.73 -8.50
C VAL A 87 16.94 8.77 -7.32
N LEU A 88 15.90 8.91 -6.48
CA LEU A 88 15.77 8.04 -5.31
C LEU A 88 15.51 6.57 -5.68
N PRO A 89 14.62 6.23 -6.62
CA PRO A 89 14.48 4.85 -7.07
C PRO A 89 15.73 4.25 -7.69
N LEU A 90 16.52 5.05 -8.42
CA LEU A 90 17.80 4.60 -8.99
C LEU A 90 18.83 4.30 -7.89
N LEU A 91 19.00 5.21 -6.94
CA LEU A 91 19.89 5.01 -5.79
C LEU A 91 19.47 3.78 -4.96
N ILE A 92 18.17 3.65 -4.66
CA ILE A 92 17.64 2.50 -3.92
C ILE A 92 17.89 1.21 -4.70
N GLY A 93 17.65 1.19 -6.01
CA GLY A 93 17.93 0.02 -6.84
C GLY A 93 19.42 -0.35 -6.82
N PHE A 94 20.32 0.63 -6.95
CA PHE A 94 21.76 0.39 -6.88
C PHE A 94 22.18 -0.30 -5.58
N THR A 95 21.61 0.09 -4.43
CA THR A 95 21.89 -0.60 -3.16
C THR A 95 21.58 -2.10 -3.22
N ARG A 96 20.62 -2.52 -4.06
CA ARG A 96 20.22 -3.93 -4.15
C ARG A 96 21.18 -4.78 -4.98
N ILE A 97 21.80 -4.19 -6.00
CA ILE A 97 22.90 -4.84 -6.72
C ILE A 97 24.11 -4.93 -5.80
N TYR A 98 24.44 -3.82 -5.11
CA TYR A 98 25.56 -3.78 -4.16
C TYR A 98 25.44 -4.85 -3.06
N LEU A 99 24.23 -5.03 -2.50
CA LEU A 99 23.97 -6.07 -1.50
C LEU A 99 23.94 -7.49 -2.07
N GLY A 100 24.06 -7.69 -3.39
CA GLY A 100 24.07 -9.02 -4.02
C GLY A 100 22.73 -9.75 -3.98
N VAL A 101 21.61 -9.03 -3.81
CA VAL A 101 20.29 -9.67 -3.66
C VAL A 101 19.43 -9.66 -4.93
N HIS A 102 19.86 -8.94 -5.96
CA HIS A 102 19.12 -8.75 -7.21
C HIS A 102 20.04 -8.64 -8.43
N TYR A 103 19.58 -9.14 -9.56
CA TYR A 103 20.18 -8.89 -10.87
C TYR A 103 19.75 -7.52 -11.41
N PRO A 104 20.53 -6.89 -12.30
CA PRO A 104 20.12 -5.66 -12.97
C PRO A 104 18.75 -5.76 -13.69
N THR A 105 18.43 -6.92 -14.26
CA THR A 105 17.13 -7.20 -14.89
C THR A 105 15.96 -7.09 -13.91
N ASP A 106 16.16 -7.47 -12.64
CA ASP A 106 15.14 -7.36 -11.60
C ASP A 106 14.79 -5.91 -11.31
N LEU A 107 15.78 -5.02 -11.37
CA LEU A 107 15.63 -3.58 -11.16
C LEU A 107 14.92 -2.95 -12.35
N PHE A 108 15.33 -3.27 -13.58
CA PHE A 108 14.70 -2.71 -14.78
C PHE A 108 13.20 -3.02 -14.83
N LEU A 109 12.82 -4.29 -14.60
CA LEU A 109 11.40 -4.64 -14.54
C LEU A 109 10.69 -3.97 -13.36
N GLY A 110 11.35 -3.89 -12.20
CA GLY A 110 10.81 -3.20 -11.04
C GLY A 110 10.52 -1.71 -11.29
N TRP A 111 11.48 -0.97 -11.83
CA TRP A 111 11.31 0.44 -12.17
C TRP A 111 10.27 0.65 -13.27
N PHE A 112 10.27 -0.18 -14.32
CA PHE A 112 9.29 -0.14 -15.40
C PHE A 112 7.86 -0.28 -14.84
N LEU A 113 7.62 -1.28 -13.99
CA LEU A 113 6.30 -1.47 -13.37
C LEU A 113 5.96 -0.32 -12.42
N GLY A 114 6.89 0.12 -11.59
CA GLY A 114 6.62 1.15 -10.58
C GLY A 114 6.33 2.52 -11.18
N TRP A 115 7.16 2.98 -12.12
CA TRP A 115 6.92 4.23 -12.85
C TRP A 115 5.73 4.10 -13.80
N GLY A 116 5.53 2.95 -14.43
CA GLY A 116 4.36 2.69 -15.27
C GLY A 116 3.04 2.83 -14.51
N ILE A 117 2.95 2.26 -13.29
CA ILE A 117 1.79 2.40 -12.42
C ILE A 117 1.59 3.86 -11.97
N ALA A 118 2.66 4.55 -11.57
CA ALA A 118 2.59 5.95 -11.18
C ALA A 118 2.14 6.86 -12.34
N LEU A 119 2.67 6.64 -13.54
CA LEU A 119 2.31 7.37 -14.76
C LEU A 119 0.87 7.08 -15.17
N ALA A 120 0.44 5.82 -15.15
CA ALA A 120 -0.94 5.45 -15.42
C ALA A 120 -1.90 6.14 -14.45
N TRP A 121 -1.55 6.22 -13.16
CA TRP A 121 -2.33 6.98 -12.20
C TRP A 121 -2.35 8.48 -12.49
N TYR A 122 -1.22 9.07 -12.90
CA TYR A 122 -1.16 10.48 -13.28
C TYR A 122 -2.07 10.80 -14.49
N ILE A 123 -2.09 9.92 -15.50
CA ILE A 123 -2.88 10.12 -16.72
C ILE A 123 -4.37 9.82 -16.49
N PHE A 124 -4.71 8.74 -15.78
CA PHE A 124 -6.08 8.22 -15.70
C PHE A 124 -6.74 8.41 -14.32
N GLY A 125 -5.99 8.74 -13.27
CA GLY A 125 -6.47 8.75 -11.88
C GLY A 125 -7.64 9.69 -11.63
N ASP A 126 -7.68 10.86 -12.27
CA ASP A 126 -8.80 11.79 -12.16
C ASP A 126 -10.06 11.28 -12.88
N ARG A 127 -9.89 10.59 -14.01
CA ARG A 127 -11.01 9.94 -14.70
C ARG A 127 -11.59 8.81 -13.85
N VAL A 128 -10.74 7.93 -13.33
CA VAL A 128 -11.13 6.84 -12.43
C VAL A 128 -11.84 7.41 -11.20
N SER A 129 -11.28 8.43 -10.57
CA SER A 129 -11.86 9.08 -9.39
C SER A 129 -13.25 9.66 -9.66
N ARG A 130 -13.48 10.28 -10.83
CA ARG A 130 -14.79 10.81 -11.22
C ARG A 130 -15.81 9.69 -11.46
N ILE A 131 -15.42 8.60 -12.12
CA ILE A 131 -16.29 7.44 -12.35
C ILE A 131 -16.72 6.83 -11.02
N VAL A 132 -15.76 6.57 -10.13
CA VAL A 132 -16.02 6.01 -8.80
C VAL A 132 -16.93 6.95 -8.00
N ALA A 133 -16.69 8.28 -8.05
CA ALA A 133 -17.52 9.26 -7.35
C ALA A 133 -18.98 9.31 -7.82
N LYS A 134 -19.26 8.96 -9.09
CA LYS A 134 -20.64 8.87 -9.62
C LYS A 134 -21.34 7.57 -9.25
N ALA A 135 -20.61 6.48 -9.04
CA ALA A 135 -21.17 5.19 -8.65
C ALA A 135 -21.82 5.27 -7.26
N ASN A 136 -22.92 4.54 -7.06
CA ASN A 136 -23.52 4.38 -5.73
C ASN A 136 -22.62 3.52 -4.81
N ILE A 137 -22.86 3.61 -3.50
CA ILE A 137 -22.03 2.91 -2.51
C ILE A 137 -21.98 1.39 -2.70
N ARG A 138 -23.09 0.77 -3.12
CA ARG A 138 -23.16 -0.69 -3.35
C ARG A 138 -22.22 -1.09 -4.48
N LEU A 139 -22.25 -0.38 -5.60
CA LEU A 139 -21.39 -0.65 -6.75
C LEU A 139 -19.91 -0.45 -6.41
N ARG A 140 -19.56 0.54 -5.59
CA ARG A 140 -18.18 0.76 -5.12
C ARG A 140 -17.68 -0.40 -4.25
N ILE A 141 -18.51 -0.89 -3.33
CA ILE A 141 -18.18 -2.04 -2.48
C ILE A 141 -18.04 -3.31 -3.34
N ILE A 142 -18.98 -3.56 -4.25
CA ILE A 142 -18.92 -4.71 -5.17
C ILE A 142 -17.65 -4.65 -6.02
N SER A 143 -17.31 -3.48 -6.59
CA SER A 143 -16.10 -3.32 -7.39
C SER A 143 -14.83 -3.58 -6.57
N ALA A 144 -14.77 -3.08 -5.33
CA ALA A 144 -13.64 -3.34 -4.43
C ALA A 144 -13.52 -4.84 -4.09
N ALA A 145 -14.65 -5.51 -3.85
CA ALA A 145 -14.70 -6.96 -3.61
C ALA A 145 -14.24 -7.75 -4.84
N VAL A 146 -14.71 -7.41 -6.04
CA VAL A 146 -14.29 -8.06 -7.29
C VAL A 146 -12.78 -7.92 -7.50
N VAL A 147 -12.21 -6.73 -7.29
CA VAL A 147 -10.75 -6.53 -7.40
C VAL A 147 -10.01 -7.37 -6.36
N ALA A 148 -10.43 -7.35 -5.10
CA ALA A 148 -9.79 -8.14 -4.05
C ALA A 148 -9.89 -9.65 -4.30
N LEU A 149 -11.02 -10.14 -4.81
CA LEU A 149 -11.20 -11.54 -5.18
C LEU A 149 -10.31 -11.91 -6.38
N GLY A 150 -10.19 -11.03 -7.38
CA GLY A 150 -9.25 -11.21 -8.49
C GLY A 150 -7.80 -11.25 -8.02
N MET A 151 -7.41 -10.37 -7.09
CA MET A 151 -6.08 -10.40 -6.48
C MET A 151 -5.84 -11.74 -5.78
N ASN A 152 -6.80 -12.21 -5.00
CA ASN A 152 -6.70 -13.47 -4.28
C ASN A 152 -6.69 -14.70 -5.23
N ALA A 153 -7.41 -14.64 -6.35
CA ALA A 153 -7.40 -15.68 -7.36
C ALA A 153 -6.06 -15.78 -8.10
N LEU A 154 -5.43 -14.64 -8.38
CA LEU A 154 -4.11 -14.57 -9.02
C LEU A 154 -2.96 -14.97 -8.09
N TYR A 155 -3.09 -14.69 -6.78
CA TYR A 155 -2.07 -15.04 -5.79
C TYR A 155 -2.68 -15.62 -4.50
N PRO A 156 -3.21 -16.86 -4.55
CA PRO A 156 -3.92 -17.47 -3.43
C PRO A 156 -3.01 -17.81 -2.24
N GLY A 157 -1.69 -17.90 -2.47
CA GLY A 157 -0.70 -18.19 -1.42
C GLY A 157 -0.54 -17.09 -0.38
N ASP A 158 -0.92 -15.84 -0.68
CA ASP A 158 -0.89 -14.77 0.31
C ASP A 158 -2.05 -13.76 0.16
N PRO A 159 -3.13 -13.89 0.97
CA PRO A 159 -4.28 -13.01 0.91
C PRO A 159 -4.06 -11.62 1.52
N THR A 160 -2.86 -11.33 2.05
CA THR A 160 -2.55 -10.10 2.80
C THR A 160 -2.93 -8.83 2.05
N LEU A 161 -2.46 -8.68 0.81
CA LEU A 161 -2.63 -7.45 0.05
C LEU A 161 -4.06 -7.31 -0.49
N ALA A 162 -4.70 -8.43 -0.84
CA ALA A 162 -6.11 -8.46 -1.24
C ALA A 162 -7.03 -8.02 -0.08
N GLY A 163 -6.81 -8.56 1.12
CA GLY A 163 -7.53 -8.16 2.33
C GLY A 163 -7.30 -6.67 2.65
N ALA A 164 -6.04 -6.23 2.71
CA ALA A 164 -5.70 -4.83 2.97
C ALA A 164 -6.32 -3.87 1.95
N PHE A 165 -6.32 -4.23 0.65
CA PHE A 165 -6.97 -3.46 -0.40
C PHE A 165 -8.48 -3.35 -0.18
N LEU A 166 -9.16 -4.49 0.05
CA LEU A 166 -10.60 -4.52 0.30
C LEU A 166 -10.99 -3.64 1.49
N GLY A 167 -10.33 -3.84 2.63
CA GLY A 167 -10.56 -3.09 3.85
C GLY A 167 -10.36 -1.60 3.67
N THR A 168 -9.27 -1.22 3.00
CA THR A 168 -8.94 0.17 2.71
C THR A 168 -9.97 0.80 1.77
N ALA A 169 -10.40 0.09 0.73
CA ALA A 169 -11.36 0.59 -0.25
C ALA A 169 -12.77 0.73 0.35
N ILE A 170 -13.24 -0.24 1.12
CA ILE A 170 -14.53 -0.17 1.80
C ILE A 170 -14.50 0.93 2.87
N GLY A 171 -13.48 0.96 3.73
CA GLY A 171 -13.37 1.96 4.78
C GLY A 171 -13.27 3.38 4.24
N ALA A 172 -12.55 3.60 3.12
CA ALA A 172 -12.51 4.88 2.42
C ALA A 172 -13.91 5.39 2.04
N ASN A 173 -14.75 4.50 1.50
CA ASN A 173 -16.10 4.88 1.07
C ASN A 173 -16.96 5.38 2.24
N PHE A 174 -16.89 4.72 3.40
CA PHE A 174 -17.61 5.16 4.59
C PHE A 174 -16.99 6.41 5.22
N CYS A 175 -15.67 6.53 5.19
CA CYS A 175 -14.97 7.69 5.73
C CYS A 175 -15.38 8.98 5.00
N PHE A 176 -15.31 9.01 3.67
CA PHE A 176 -15.72 10.19 2.91
C PHE A 176 -17.23 10.35 2.79
N GLY A 177 -18.02 9.29 2.94
CA GLY A 177 -19.47 9.35 2.86
C GLY A 177 -20.19 9.72 4.16
N ARG A 178 -19.60 9.43 5.34
CA ARG A 178 -20.26 9.61 6.65
C ARG A 178 -19.47 10.45 7.65
N ILE A 179 -18.14 10.35 7.62
CA ILE A 179 -17.27 11.06 8.58
C ILE A 179 -16.84 12.41 7.99
N ALA A 180 -16.54 12.44 6.69
CA ALA A 180 -15.94 13.56 6.00
C ALA A 180 -14.66 14.05 6.72
N PHE A 181 -13.69 13.16 6.97
CA PHE A 181 -12.52 13.51 7.77
C PHE A 181 -11.59 14.53 7.06
N ASP A 182 -11.32 15.67 7.72
CA ASP A 182 -10.31 16.64 7.30
C ASP A 182 -8.94 16.38 7.94
N ALA A 183 -8.04 15.76 7.17
CA ALA A 183 -6.66 15.47 7.58
C ALA A 183 -5.75 16.71 7.69
N ALA A 184 -6.01 17.76 6.91
CA ALA A 184 -5.14 18.93 6.85
C ALA A 184 -5.26 19.78 8.12
N SER A 185 -6.46 19.79 8.73
CA SER A 185 -6.77 20.50 9.97
C SER A 185 -5.89 20.11 11.16
N GLY A 186 -5.83 21.03 12.13
CA GLY A 186 -5.23 20.80 13.44
C GLY A 186 -3.76 21.22 13.54
N SER A 187 -3.33 21.45 14.78
CA SER A 187 -1.94 21.78 15.10
C SER A 187 -1.01 20.58 14.92
N LEU A 188 0.31 20.80 14.96
CA LEU A 188 1.28 19.71 14.97
C LEU A 188 1.05 18.73 16.13
N LYS A 189 0.63 19.22 17.30
CA LYS A 189 0.26 18.37 18.47
C LYS A 189 -0.94 17.48 18.15
N THR A 190 -1.96 18.02 17.49
CA THR A 190 -3.13 17.26 17.04
C THR A 190 -2.73 16.17 16.06
N LYS A 191 -1.87 16.48 15.09
CA LYS A 191 -1.36 15.52 14.10
C LYS A 191 -0.51 14.42 14.74
N ALA A 192 0.35 14.77 15.70
CA ALA A 192 1.10 13.80 16.48
C ALA A 192 0.17 12.87 17.30
N ALA A 193 -0.88 13.41 17.93
CA ALA A 193 -1.86 12.63 18.66
C ALA A 193 -2.64 11.66 17.73
N ARG A 194 -3.05 12.11 16.54
CA ARG A 194 -3.64 11.24 15.51
C ARG A 194 -2.70 10.09 15.14
N MET A 195 -1.43 10.38 14.91
CA MET A 195 -0.43 9.35 14.60
C MET A 195 -0.27 8.34 15.74
N GLY A 196 -0.13 8.81 16.98
CA GLY A 196 0.00 7.93 18.15
C GLY A 196 -1.20 7.01 18.31
N LEU A 197 -2.42 7.58 18.34
CA LEU A 197 -3.66 6.81 18.50
C LEU A 197 -3.94 5.88 17.31
N GLY A 198 -3.71 6.38 16.09
CA GLY A 198 -3.91 5.59 14.87
C GLY A 198 -2.97 4.39 14.80
N LEU A 199 -1.69 4.57 15.14
CA LEU A 199 -0.71 3.48 15.19
C LEU A 199 -0.96 2.52 16.36
N ALA A 200 -1.35 3.01 17.53
CA ALA A 200 -1.70 2.16 18.67
C ALA A 200 -2.90 1.25 18.35
N GLY A 201 -3.97 1.81 17.77
CA GLY A 201 -5.11 1.00 17.34
C GLY A 201 -4.79 0.08 16.17
N LEU A 202 -3.89 0.48 15.26
CA LEU A 202 -3.43 -0.39 14.18
C LEU A 202 -2.67 -1.60 14.75
N ALA A 203 -1.80 -1.37 15.73
CA ALA A 203 -1.10 -2.44 16.45
C ALA A 203 -2.10 -3.35 17.17
N LEU A 204 -3.12 -2.80 17.82
CA LEU A 204 -4.16 -3.58 18.49
C LEU A 204 -4.94 -4.47 17.51
N VAL A 205 -5.36 -3.94 16.37
CA VAL A 205 -6.07 -4.72 15.33
C VAL A 205 -5.16 -5.80 14.75
N TYR A 206 -3.90 -5.46 14.47
CA TYR A 206 -2.93 -6.40 13.89
C TYR A 206 -2.56 -7.52 14.86
N PHE A 207 -2.09 -7.19 16.07
CA PHE A 207 -1.65 -8.17 17.07
C PHE A 207 -2.83 -8.91 17.69
N GLY A 208 -3.93 -8.23 17.97
CA GLY A 208 -5.17 -8.85 18.45
C GLY A 208 -5.70 -9.87 17.44
N GLY A 209 -5.76 -9.51 16.16
CA GLY A 209 -6.14 -10.44 15.10
C GLY A 209 -5.14 -11.59 14.93
N LYS A 210 -3.85 -11.37 15.18
CA LYS A 210 -2.82 -12.42 15.15
C LYS A 210 -2.99 -13.43 16.29
N LEU A 211 -3.34 -12.98 17.50
CA LEU A 211 -3.61 -13.85 18.65
C LEU A 211 -4.80 -14.78 18.41
N LEU A 212 -5.80 -14.33 17.65
CA LEU A 212 -6.98 -15.10 17.28
C LEU A 212 -6.78 -15.95 16.00
N SER A 213 -5.61 -15.84 15.35
CA SER A 213 -5.36 -16.57 14.12
C SER A 213 -5.06 -18.05 14.42
N PRO A 214 -5.65 -19.00 13.67
CA PRO A 214 -5.29 -20.41 13.80
C PRO A 214 -3.82 -20.61 13.41
N GLY A 215 -3.23 -21.75 13.78
CA GLY A 215 -1.85 -22.08 13.38
C GLY A 215 -1.71 -22.17 11.85
N ASP A 216 -0.49 -21.96 11.34
CA ASP A 216 -0.19 -21.83 9.90
C ASP A 216 -0.60 -23.07 9.08
N GLY A 217 -0.76 -24.25 9.70
CA GLY A 217 -1.24 -25.48 9.06
C GLY A 217 -2.77 -25.61 8.93
N SER A 218 -3.55 -24.66 9.44
CA SER A 218 -5.01 -24.70 9.38
C SER A 218 -5.55 -24.30 8.01
N THR A 219 -6.54 -25.03 7.50
CA THR A 219 -7.27 -24.67 6.27
C THR A 219 -8.01 -23.33 6.38
N LEU A 220 -8.33 -22.88 7.61
CA LEU A 220 -8.94 -21.57 7.86
C LEU A 220 -7.94 -20.42 7.91
N TYR A 221 -6.64 -20.72 7.98
CA TYR A 221 -5.61 -19.69 8.14
C TYR A 221 -5.63 -18.62 7.05
N PRO A 222 -5.70 -18.94 5.74
CA PRO A 222 -5.75 -17.92 4.70
C PRO A 222 -6.97 -17.01 4.82
N LEU A 223 -8.14 -17.56 5.17
CA LEU A 223 -9.36 -16.77 5.37
C LEU A 223 -9.21 -15.82 6.57
N VAL A 224 -8.72 -16.31 7.70
CA VAL A 224 -8.52 -15.46 8.89
C VAL A 224 -7.45 -14.39 8.62
N LYS A 225 -6.38 -14.73 7.90
CA LYS A 225 -5.35 -13.77 7.45
C LYS A 225 -5.95 -12.70 6.54
N PHE A 226 -6.79 -13.08 5.57
CA PHE A 226 -7.52 -12.16 4.71
C PHE A 226 -8.37 -11.17 5.54
N VAL A 227 -9.20 -11.70 6.44
CA VAL A 227 -10.09 -10.90 7.31
C VAL A 227 -9.26 -9.96 8.18
N ARG A 228 -8.18 -10.44 8.80
CA ARG A 228 -7.29 -9.62 9.64
C ARG A 228 -6.73 -8.42 8.88
N TYR A 229 -6.23 -8.64 7.67
CA TYR A 229 -5.69 -7.54 6.86
C TYR A 229 -6.78 -6.62 6.28
N ALA A 230 -7.98 -7.13 6.04
CA ALA A 230 -9.15 -6.29 5.76
C ALA A 230 -9.51 -5.40 6.94
N LEU A 231 -9.46 -5.90 8.18
CA LEU A 231 -9.66 -5.08 9.38
C LEU A 231 -8.53 -4.05 9.55
N VAL A 232 -7.28 -4.39 9.23
CA VAL A 232 -6.17 -3.44 9.20
C VAL A 232 -6.44 -2.30 8.20
N GLY A 233 -6.82 -2.61 6.96
CA GLY A 233 -7.17 -1.60 5.95
C GLY A 233 -8.37 -0.74 6.35
N ALA A 234 -9.40 -1.36 6.94
CA ALA A 234 -10.59 -0.67 7.44
C ALA A 234 -10.26 0.23 8.64
N TRP A 235 -9.39 -0.21 9.55
CA TRP A 235 -8.90 0.63 10.64
C TRP A 235 -8.21 1.87 10.11
N ILE A 236 -7.29 1.71 9.15
CA ILE A 236 -6.53 2.82 8.59
C ILE A 236 -7.46 3.84 7.94
N SER A 237 -8.40 3.37 7.12
CA SER A 237 -9.23 4.21 6.25
C SER A 237 -10.52 4.72 6.90
N LEU A 238 -11.03 4.06 7.95
CA LEU A 238 -12.31 4.37 8.61
C LEU A 238 -12.19 4.46 10.13
N GLY A 239 -11.67 3.41 10.79
CA GLY A 239 -11.65 3.30 12.26
C GLY A 239 -10.89 4.44 12.94
N ALA A 240 -9.65 4.69 12.50
CA ALA A 240 -8.82 5.78 13.01
C ALA A 240 -9.43 7.17 12.73
N PRO A 241 -9.84 7.53 11.49
CA PRO A 241 -10.55 8.78 11.23
C PRO A 241 -11.80 8.99 12.09
N TRP A 242 -12.61 7.94 12.27
CA TRP A 242 -13.79 8.00 13.14
C TRP A 242 -13.42 8.34 14.58
N LEU A 243 -12.39 7.68 15.11
CA LEU A 243 -11.89 7.93 16.45
C LEU A 243 -11.35 9.35 16.59
N PHE A 244 -10.61 9.84 15.59
CA PHE A 244 -10.08 11.21 15.62
C PHE A 244 -11.19 12.25 15.68
N VAL A 245 -12.26 12.10 14.89
CA VAL A 245 -13.41 13.02 14.94
C VAL A 245 -14.14 12.93 16.28
N ARG A 246 -14.33 11.71 16.81
CA ARG A 246 -14.96 11.49 18.12
C ARG A 246 -14.21 12.14 19.27
N LEU A 247 -12.88 12.15 19.21
CA LEU A 247 -12.01 12.74 20.24
C LEU A 247 -11.73 14.23 20.01
N GLY A 248 -12.41 14.89 19.06
CA GLY A 248 -12.15 16.30 18.73
C GLY A 248 -10.79 16.55 18.08
N LEU A 249 -10.08 15.49 17.68
CA LEU A 249 -8.80 15.56 17.00
C LEU A 249 -8.97 15.75 15.49
N GLY A 250 -10.16 15.58 14.92
CA GLY A 250 -10.46 15.80 13.50
C GLY A 250 -11.76 16.56 13.31
N ARG A 251 -11.87 17.33 12.22
CA ARG A 251 -13.12 18.00 11.83
C ARG A 251 -13.84 17.21 10.75
N LYS A 252 -15.16 17.37 10.71
CA LYS A 252 -15.96 17.03 9.53
C LYS A 252 -15.74 18.12 8.48
N ALA A 253 -15.36 17.71 7.27
CA ALA A 253 -15.13 18.50 6.08
C ALA A 253 -16.43 18.73 5.30
#